data_AF-A0A963FM50-F1
#
_entry.id   AF-A0A963FM50-F1
#
_cell.length_a   1.000
_cell.length_b   1.000
_cell.length_c   1.000
_cell.angle_alpha   90.00
_cell.angle_beta   90.00
_cell.angle_gamma   90.00
#
_symmetry.space_group_name_H-M   'P 1'
#
loop_
_entity.id
_entity.type
_entity.pdbx_description
1 polymer ?
#
loop_
_entity_poly.entity_id
_entity_poly.type
_entity_poly.pdbx_seq_one_letter_code
_entity_poly.pdbx_strand_id
1 'polypeptide(L)'
;MADLTTGTLGDTLRRNGVSRRGFLKFCTATASMMALPPSMVPVLAAALDNAQRPSVIWLSFQECTGCTESLTRSHTPTLESLIFDHISLDYHHTLQVASGHAAEAAREAAMQANAGKYLLVVDGSIPLGNPGFSTIAGVSNLQILEETAAGAAAVIAMGSCAAFGGLPKADPNPTGAVAVRDIVTDKPVINVSGCPPIPVVITGVLAHYLTFGTLPELDQYSRPKAFYGTSIHDRCYRRPFYDKGLFANTFDDEGAKKGWCLYKLGCKGPMTYNACATVKWNEGTSWPVESGHGCLGCSQPDFWDAGGFYNALSIPVGDISRTASYAVAAGVALGAAAAGINRKTKTEANRQHSTVTVDDLEKTS
;
A
#
# COMPACT_ATOMS: atom_id res chain seq x y z
N MET A 1 -28.06 21.78 -26.41
CA MET A 1 -27.61 20.37 -26.43
C MET A 1 -27.71 19.88 -25.00
N ALA A 2 -28.49 18.85 -24.72
CA ALA A 2 -28.59 18.30 -23.38
C ALA A 2 -27.22 17.75 -22.97
N ASP A 3 -26.76 18.16 -21.80
CA ASP A 3 -25.48 17.76 -21.22
C ASP A 3 -25.50 16.23 -20.97
N LEU A 4 -24.75 15.49 -21.78
CA LEU A 4 -24.64 14.03 -21.68
C LEU A 4 -23.76 13.59 -20.48
N THR A 5 -23.22 14.53 -19.70
CA THR A 5 -22.29 14.26 -18.61
C THR A 5 -22.90 14.35 -17.19
N THR A 6 -24.18 14.71 -17.06
CA THR A 6 -24.84 14.93 -15.76
C THR A 6 -26.04 13.99 -15.55
N GLY A 7 -25.76 12.69 -15.44
CA GLY A 7 -26.76 11.70 -15.01
C GLY A 7 -26.85 11.60 -13.49
N THR A 8 -28.06 11.61 -12.94
CA THR A 8 -28.28 11.33 -11.52
C THR A 8 -28.10 9.84 -11.22
N LEU A 9 -27.87 9.47 -9.95
CA LEU A 9 -27.88 8.07 -9.52
C LEU A 9 -29.22 7.38 -9.88
N GLY A 10 -30.35 8.11 -9.81
CA GLY A 10 -31.65 7.61 -10.26
C GLY A 10 -31.66 7.18 -11.73
N ASP A 11 -31.07 7.99 -12.61
CA ASP A 11 -30.97 7.69 -14.04
C ASP A 11 -30.07 6.48 -14.31
N THR A 12 -28.98 6.35 -13.57
CA THR A 12 -28.06 5.21 -13.66
C THR A 12 -28.74 3.92 -13.20
N LEU A 13 -29.47 3.94 -12.07
CA LEU A 13 -30.19 2.78 -11.56
C LEU A 13 -31.28 2.31 -12.53
N ARG A 14 -32.03 3.24 -13.15
CA ARG A 14 -33.05 2.91 -14.15
C ARG A 14 -32.46 2.29 -15.42
N ARG A 15 -31.33 2.83 -15.92
CA ARG A 15 -30.60 2.26 -17.06
C ARG A 15 -30.13 0.83 -16.79
N ASN A 16 -29.78 0.52 -15.54
CA ASN A 16 -29.39 -0.81 -15.09
C ASN A 16 -30.57 -1.71 -14.69
N GLY A 17 -31.81 -1.35 -15.05
CA GLY A 17 -32.99 -2.19 -14.85
C GLY A 17 -33.55 -2.20 -13.42
N VAL A 18 -33.09 -1.32 -12.53
CA VAL A 18 -33.65 -1.20 -11.17
C VAL A 18 -35.04 -0.56 -11.26
N SER A 19 -36.06 -1.35 -10.98
CA SER A 19 -37.44 -0.82 -10.91
C SER A 19 -37.58 0.23 -9.80
N ARG A 20 -38.46 1.22 -10.00
CA ARG A 20 -38.81 2.21 -8.96
C ARG A 20 -39.20 1.56 -7.63
N ARG A 21 -39.89 0.41 -7.70
CA ARG A 21 -40.25 -0.38 -6.50
C ARG A 21 -39.01 -0.97 -5.82
N GLY A 22 -38.07 -1.50 -6.58
CA GLY A 22 -36.79 -2.00 -6.06
C GLY A 22 -35.98 -0.90 -5.37
N PHE A 23 -35.89 0.27 -6.01
CA PHE A 23 -35.20 1.44 -5.45
C PHE A 23 -35.84 1.93 -4.13
N LEU A 24 -37.17 2.04 -4.07
CA LEU A 24 -37.86 2.43 -2.83
C LEU A 24 -37.68 1.40 -1.70
N LYS A 25 -37.62 0.10 -2.02
CA LYS A 25 -37.30 -0.95 -1.04
C LYS A 25 -35.89 -0.77 -0.48
N PHE A 26 -34.90 -0.48 -1.33
CA PHE A 26 -33.54 -0.16 -0.89
C PHE A 26 -33.53 1.06 0.04
N CYS A 27 -34.15 2.17 -0.36
CA CYS A 27 -34.22 3.38 0.48
C CYS A 27 -34.88 3.08 1.84
N THR A 28 -35.93 2.24 1.87
CA THR A 28 -36.58 1.82 3.12
C THR A 28 -35.65 1.01 4.01
N ALA A 29 -34.90 0.07 3.44
CA ALA A 29 -33.91 -0.72 4.17
C ALA A 29 -32.78 0.16 4.72
N THR A 30 -32.24 1.07 3.90
CA THR A 30 -31.18 2.01 4.29
C THR A 30 -31.63 2.95 5.41
N ALA A 31 -32.81 3.56 5.29
CA ALA A 31 -33.38 4.38 6.34
C ALA A 31 -33.53 3.60 7.66
N SER A 32 -33.91 2.33 7.59
CA SER A 32 -34.03 1.45 8.77
C SER A 32 -32.66 1.17 9.40
N MET A 33 -31.63 0.87 8.59
CA MET A 33 -30.25 0.68 9.08
C MET A 33 -29.68 1.93 9.74
N MET A 34 -30.10 3.11 9.30
CA MET A 34 -29.71 4.40 9.86
C MET A 34 -30.59 4.85 11.03
N ALA A 35 -31.53 4.01 11.49
CA ALA A 35 -32.53 4.33 12.51
C ALA A 35 -33.33 5.62 12.21
N LEU A 36 -33.57 5.91 10.94
CA LEU A 36 -34.37 7.05 10.50
C LEU A 36 -35.88 6.72 10.54
N PRO A 37 -36.74 7.69 10.89
CA PRO A 37 -38.18 7.46 10.91
C PRO A 37 -38.73 7.21 9.49
N PRO A 38 -39.83 6.44 9.34
CA PRO A 38 -40.40 6.11 8.02
C PRO A 38 -40.75 7.32 7.15
N SER A 39 -41.05 8.47 7.78
CA SER A 39 -41.29 9.74 7.10
C SER A 39 -40.08 10.28 6.33
N MET A 40 -38.87 9.80 6.63
CA MET A 40 -37.63 10.19 5.94
C MET A 40 -37.35 9.36 4.69
N VAL A 41 -38.06 8.25 4.47
CA VAL A 41 -37.86 7.39 3.29
C VAL A 41 -38.08 8.14 1.96
N PRO A 42 -39.14 8.95 1.78
CA PRO A 42 -39.31 9.74 0.55
C PRO A 42 -38.22 10.79 0.37
N VAL A 43 -37.73 11.40 1.46
CA VAL A 43 -36.65 12.40 1.43
C VAL A 43 -35.34 11.73 1.01
N LEU A 44 -35.02 10.58 1.59
CA LEU A 44 -33.86 9.77 1.22
C LEU A 44 -33.95 9.30 -0.24
N ALA A 45 -35.12 8.82 -0.67
CA ALA A 45 -35.33 8.41 -2.05
C ALA A 45 -35.16 9.57 -3.02
N ALA A 46 -35.69 10.76 -2.72
CA ALA A 46 -35.51 11.95 -3.55
C ALA A 46 -34.05 12.41 -3.58
N ALA A 47 -33.35 12.38 -2.44
CA ALA A 47 -31.94 12.72 -2.36
C ALA A 47 -31.07 11.77 -3.18
N LEU A 48 -31.31 10.46 -3.06
CA LEU A 48 -30.60 9.44 -3.84
C LEU A 48 -30.98 9.46 -5.32
N ASP A 49 -32.23 9.73 -5.68
CA ASP A 49 -32.67 9.81 -7.08
C ASP A 49 -32.02 11.00 -7.79
N ASN A 50 -31.71 12.10 -7.06
CA ASN A 50 -31.06 13.30 -7.60
C ASN A 50 -29.56 13.39 -7.30
N ALA A 51 -28.97 12.38 -6.64
CA ALA A 51 -27.56 12.41 -6.27
C ALA A 51 -26.69 12.47 -7.53
N GLN A 52 -25.79 13.46 -7.57
CA GLN A 52 -24.79 13.59 -8.62
C GLN A 52 -23.63 12.65 -8.34
N ARG A 53 -22.96 12.21 -9.41
CA ARG A 53 -21.74 11.42 -9.31
C ARG A 53 -20.65 12.28 -8.65
N PRO A 54 -19.92 11.77 -7.64
CA PRO A 54 -18.89 12.55 -6.99
C PRO A 54 -17.77 12.95 -7.95
N SER A 55 -17.36 14.21 -7.84
CA SER A 55 -16.25 14.78 -8.61
C SER A 55 -14.92 14.17 -8.17
N VAL A 56 -14.11 13.77 -9.14
CA VAL A 56 -12.75 13.25 -8.98
C VAL A 56 -11.81 14.05 -9.86
N ILE A 57 -10.79 14.62 -9.22
CA ILE A 57 -9.67 15.30 -9.88
C ILE A 57 -8.43 14.44 -9.72
N TRP A 58 -7.87 13.94 -10.82
CA TRP A 58 -6.70 13.07 -10.83
C TRP A 58 -5.48 13.80 -11.38
N LEU A 59 -4.50 14.09 -10.50
CA LEU A 59 -3.26 14.77 -10.85
C LEU A 59 -2.13 13.78 -11.09
N SER A 60 -1.39 13.98 -12.19
CA SER A 60 -0.21 13.19 -12.55
C SER A 60 1.06 14.02 -12.30
N PHE A 61 1.90 13.60 -11.35
CA PHE A 61 3.12 14.29 -10.94
C PHE A 61 4.40 13.56 -11.40
N GLN A 62 5.37 13.30 -10.51
CA GLN A 62 6.55 12.50 -10.87
C GLN A 62 6.19 11.02 -10.90
N GLU A 63 5.77 10.58 -12.09
CA GLU A 63 5.06 9.32 -12.27
C GLU A 63 5.46 8.64 -13.60
N CYS A 64 5.01 7.40 -13.83
CA CYS A 64 5.39 6.58 -15.01
C CYS A 64 4.19 6.08 -15.83
N THR A 65 3.02 6.58 -15.50
CA THR A 65 1.66 6.31 -16.00
C THR A 65 1.16 4.89 -15.73
N GLY A 66 1.96 4.08 -15.00
CA GLY A 66 1.63 2.70 -14.66
C GLY A 66 0.37 2.54 -13.81
N CYS A 67 0.06 3.49 -12.92
CA CYS A 67 -1.17 3.42 -12.10
C CYS A 67 -2.41 3.69 -12.95
N THR A 68 -2.34 4.67 -13.86
CA THR A 68 -3.39 4.92 -14.87
C THR A 68 -3.58 3.71 -15.77
N GLU A 69 -2.50 3.13 -16.30
CA GLU A 69 -2.58 1.90 -17.10
C GLU A 69 -3.21 0.76 -16.29
N SER A 70 -2.84 0.58 -15.01
CA SER A 70 -3.47 -0.40 -14.14
C SER A 70 -4.98 -0.15 -14.00
N LEU A 71 -5.41 1.10 -13.77
CA LEU A 71 -6.83 1.45 -13.71
C LEU A 71 -7.59 1.01 -14.97
N THR A 72 -7.03 1.23 -16.16
CA THR A 72 -7.67 0.81 -17.43
C THR A 72 -7.77 -0.71 -17.61
N ARG A 73 -7.10 -1.52 -16.76
CA ARG A 73 -7.22 -2.99 -16.73
C ARG A 73 -8.20 -3.50 -15.67
N SER A 74 -8.97 -2.61 -15.03
CA SER A 74 -10.02 -3.00 -14.09
C SER A 74 -11.20 -3.64 -14.84
N HIS A 75 -11.74 -4.73 -14.28
CA HIS A 75 -12.89 -5.45 -14.84
C HIS A 75 -14.13 -5.37 -13.95
N THR A 76 -14.00 -4.95 -12.69
CA THR A 76 -15.13 -4.89 -11.75
C THR A 76 -14.92 -3.80 -10.70
N PRO A 77 -15.48 -2.59 -10.90
CA PRO A 77 -16.06 -2.08 -12.16
C PRO A 77 -15.01 -1.90 -13.26
N THR A 78 -15.43 -1.87 -14.52
CA THR A 78 -14.55 -1.44 -15.64
C THR A 78 -14.29 0.06 -15.57
N LEU A 79 -13.33 0.56 -16.35
CA LEU A 79 -13.05 2.01 -16.44
C LEU A 79 -14.30 2.79 -16.90
N GLU A 80 -15.01 2.27 -17.90
CA GLU A 80 -16.20 2.88 -18.46
C GLU A 80 -17.30 2.94 -17.40
N SER A 81 -17.55 1.82 -16.70
CA SER A 81 -18.57 1.81 -15.64
C SER A 81 -18.17 2.73 -14.48
N LEU A 82 -16.88 2.80 -14.13
CA LEU A 82 -16.39 3.75 -13.14
C LEU A 82 -16.72 5.20 -13.56
N ILE A 83 -16.34 5.60 -14.76
CA ILE A 83 -16.50 6.99 -15.26
C ILE A 83 -17.96 7.33 -15.59
N PHE A 84 -18.77 6.38 -16.07
CA PHE A 84 -20.14 6.66 -16.52
C PHE A 84 -21.18 6.44 -15.41
N ASP A 85 -20.92 5.55 -14.46
CA ASP A 85 -21.93 5.17 -13.45
C ASP A 85 -21.58 5.64 -12.04
N HIS A 86 -20.29 5.75 -11.69
CA HIS A 86 -19.86 5.89 -10.29
C HIS A 86 -19.25 7.25 -9.94
N ILE A 87 -18.43 7.83 -10.82
CA ILE A 87 -17.74 9.11 -10.59
C ILE A 87 -17.93 10.08 -11.75
N SER A 88 -17.68 11.35 -11.49
CA SER A 88 -17.35 12.33 -12.54
C SER A 88 -15.84 12.53 -12.53
N LEU A 89 -15.13 11.96 -13.50
CA LEU A 89 -13.69 12.17 -13.66
C LEU A 89 -13.46 13.49 -14.39
N ASP A 90 -13.40 14.58 -13.62
CA ASP A 90 -13.46 15.94 -14.16
C ASP A 90 -12.12 16.44 -14.70
N TYR A 91 -11.02 15.83 -14.24
CA TYR A 91 -9.67 16.12 -14.73
C TYR A 91 -8.79 14.88 -14.63
N HIS A 92 -8.13 14.53 -15.74
CA HIS A 92 -7.18 13.42 -15.82
C HIS A 92 -6.39 13.53 -17.13
N HIS A 93 -5.10 13.89 -17.06
CA HIS A 93 -4.26 14.18 -18.24
C HIS A 93 -4.33 13.11 -19.34
N THR A 94 -4.23 11.84 -18.99
CA THR A 94 -4.19 10.74 -19.98
C THR A 94 -5.53 10.46 -20.66
N LEU A 95 -6.66 10.72 -20.00
CA LEU A 95 -7.99 10.29 -20.46
C LEU A 95 -8.87 11.45 -20.95
N GLN A 96 -8.53 12.69 -20.59
CA GLN A 96 -9.32 13.86 -20.95
C GLN A 96 -9.12 14.26 -22.41
N VAL A 97 -10.14 14.88 -22.99
CA VAL A 97 -10.10 15.43 -24.36
C VAL A 97 -9.43 16.82 -24.40
N ALA A 98 -9.62 17.62 -23.35
CA ALA A 98 -9.11 18.98 -23.28
C ALA A 98 -7.59 19.02 -23.04
N SER A 99 -6.92 20.04 -23.58
CA SER A 99 -5.48 20.23 -23.42
C SER A 99 -5.11 21.70 -23.20
N GLY A 100 -3.90 21.94 -22.71
CA GLY A 100 -3.40 23.29 -22.41
C GLY A 100 -4.34 24.08 -21.49
N HIS A 101 -4.60 25.34 -21.85
CA HIS A 101 -5.47 26.23 -21.07
C HIS A 101 -6.89 25.69 -20.84
N ALA A 102 -7.45 24.93 -21.80
CA ALA A 102 -8.78 24.36 -21.65
C ALA A 102 -8.81 23.24 -20.59
N ALA A 103 -7.71 22.49 -20.44
CA ALA A 103 -7.58 21.49 -19.39
C ALA A 103 -7.52 22.14 -18.01
N GLU A 104 -6.69 23.18 -17.85
CA GLU A 104 -6.58 23.88 -16.56
C GLU A 104 -7.88 24.60 -16.20
N ALA A 105 -8.56 25.22 -17.16
CA ALA A 105 -9.88 25.80 -16.92
C ALA A 105 -10.92 24.76 -16.47
N ALA A 106 -10.86 23.53 -16.99
CA ALA A 106 -11.73 22.43 -16.54
C ALA A 106 -11.39 22.00 -15.10
N ARG A 107 -10.11 21.92 -14.74
CA ARG A 107 -9.67 21.64 -13.36
C ARG A 107 -10.20 22.70 -12.39
N GLU A 108 -9.97 23.98 -12.68
CA GLU A 108 -10.39 25.10 -11.84
C GLU A 108 -11.92 25.14 -11.70
N ALA A 109 -12.66 24.95 -12.80
CA ALA A 109 -14.12 24.90 -12.77
C ALA A 109 -14.64 23.73 -11.90
N ALA A 110 -14.03 22.55 -12.02
CA ALA A 110 -14.38 21.39 -11.19
C ALA A 110 -14.09 21.64 -9.71
N MET A 111 -12.95 22.26 -9.39
CA MET A 111 -12.58 22.65 -8.02
C MET A 111 -13.57 23.64 -7.43
N GLN A 112 -13.96 24.68 -8.18
CA GLN A 112 -14.91 25.69 -7.72
C GLN A 112 -16.31 25.12 -7.52
N ALA A 113 -16.82 24.35 -8.49
CA ALA A 113 -18.16 23.76 -8.43
C ALA A 113 -18.31 22.73 -7.30
N ASN A 114 -17.22 22.05 -6.93
CA ASN A 114 -17.23 20.95 -5.97
C ASN A 114 -16.40 21.23 -4.70
N ALA A 115 -16.13 22.50 -4.38
CA ALA A 115 -15.30 22.88 -3.23
C ALA A 115 -15.77 22.20 -1.93
N GLY A 116 -14.82 21.55 -1.24
CA GLY A 116 -15.04 20.77 -0.02
C GLY A 116 -15.68 19.39 -0.23
N LYS A 117 -15.94 18.98 -1.49
CA LYS A 117 -16.69 17.75 -1.81
C LYS A 117 -15.99 16.81 -2.78
N TYR A 118 -15.10 17.31 -3.64
CA TYR A 118 -14.39 16.44 -4.59
C TYR A 118 -13.33 15.58 -3.92
N LEU A 119 -13.06 14.44 -4.55
CA LEU A 119 -11.91 13.61 -4.25
C LEU A 119 -10.72 14.06 -5.09
N LEU A 120 -9.57 14.22 -4.43
CA LEU A 120 -8.30 14.44 -5.09
C LEU A 120 -7.54 13.13 -5.17
N VAL A 121 -7.23 12.66 -6.37
CA VAL A 121 -6.28 11.55 -6.59
C VAL A 121 -4.95 12.13 -7.03
N VAL A 122 -3.88 11.74 -6.37
CA VAL A 122 -2.51 12.14 -6.71
C VAL A 122 -1.74 10.90 -7.12
N ASP A 123 -1.23 10.88 -8.35
CA ASP A 123 -0.40 9.81 -8.91
C ASP A 123 1.00 10.36 -9.16
N GLY A 124 2.00 9.78 -8.49
CA GLY A 124 3.38 10.28 -8.50
C GLY A 124 3.82 10.97 -7.21
N SER A 125 5.15 11.07 -7.05
CA SER A 125 5.76 11.78 -5.93
C SER A 125 5.84 13.29 -6.19
N ILE A 126 6.13 14.06 -5.13
CA ILE A 126 6.24 15.51 -5.20
C ILE A 126 7.70 15.93 -4.98
N PRO A 127 8.35 16.62 -5.94
CA PRO A 127 9.72 17.08 -5.75
C PRO A 127 9.74 18.38 -4.94
N LEU A 128 10.45 18.37 -3.80
CA LEU A 128 10.68 19.57 -2.99
C LEU A 128 11.98 20.31 -3.35
N GLY A 129 12.82 19.73 -4.21
CA GLY A 129 14.06 20.33 -4.69
C GLY A 129 13.80 21.50 -5.66
N ASN A 130 14.23 21.36 -6.91
CA ASN A 130 13.96 22.38 -7.92
C ASN A 130 12.47 22.30 -8.37
N PRO A 131 11.68 23.39 -8.27
CA PRO A 131 10.29 23.41 -8.72
C PRO A 131 10.08 23.00 -10.18
N GLY A 132 11.11 23.20 -11.03
CA GLY A 132 11.12 22.82 -12.44
C GLY A 132 11.27 21.32 -12.71
N PHE A 133 11.52 20.50 -11.69
CA PHE A 133 11.61 19.05 -11.88
C PHE A 133 10.27 18.41 -12.25
N SER A 134 9.15 19.03 -11.89
CA SER A 134 7.82 18.55 -12.23
C SER A 134 6.82 19.70 -12.22
N THR A 135 6.41 20.11 -13.41
CA THR A 135 5.50 21.25 -13.61
C THR A 135 4.39 20.88 -14.59
N ILE A 136 3.19 21.38 -14.35
CA ILE A 136 2.07 21.34 -15.29
C ILE A 136 1.69 22.80 -15.59
N ALA A 137 1.54 23.14 -16.87
CA ALA A 137 1.22 24.51 -17.30
C ALA A 137 2.16 25.61 -16.74
N GLY A 138 3.43 25.25 -16.48
CA GLY A 138 4.42 26.17 -15.90
C GLY A 138 4.30 26.38 -14.39
N VAL A 139 3.37 25.69 -13.73
CA VAL A 139 3.17 25.72 -12.28
C VAL A 139 3.79 24.47 -11.67
N SER A 140 4.51 24.61 -10.54
CA SER A 140 5.11 23.46 -9.86
C SER A 140 4.05 22.52 -9.33
N ASN A 141 4.32 21.21 -9.36
CA ASN A 141 3.38 20.21 -8.87
C ASN A 141 3.14 20.30 -7.36
N LEU A 142 4.09 20.85 -6.58
CA LEU A 142 3.87 21.20 -5.18
C LEU A 142 2.75 22.25 -5.05
N GLN A 143 2.83 23.34 -5.82
CA GLN A 143 1.82 24.41 -5.78
C GLN A 143 0.45 23.91 -6.27
N ILE A 144 0.40 23.11 -7.33
CA ILE A 144 -0.85 22.49 -7.81
C ILE A 144 -1.44 21.57 -6.73
N LEU A 145 -0.60 20.79 -6.04
CA LEU A 145 -1.05 19.96 -4.92
C LEU A 145 -1.65 20.80 -3.81
N GLU A 146 -0.97 21.85 -3.34
CA GLU A 146 -1.46 22.71 -2.25
C GLU A 146 -2.80 23.37 -2.63
N GLU A 147 -2.89 23.92 -3.84
CA GLU A 147 -4.10 24.57 -4.34
C GLU A 147 -5.28 23.58 -4.44
N THR A 148 -5.03 22.42 -5.04
CA THR A 148 -6.08 21.41 -5.28
C THR A 148 -6.43 20.64 -4.01
N ALA A 149 -5.47 20.41 -3.11
CA ALA A 149 -5.75 19.76 -1.84
C ALA A 149 -6.55 20.67 -0.90
N ALA A 150 -6.40 22.00 -0.98
CA ALA A 150 -7.13 22.94 -0.11
C ALA A 150 -8.66 22.76 -0.19
N GLY A 151 -9.20 22.51 -1.39
CA GLY A 151 -10.63 22.32 -1.64
C GLY A 151 -11.11 20.86 -1.65
N ALA A 152 -10.24 19.88 -1.45
CA ALA A 152 -10.62 18.46 -1.49
C ALA A 152 -11.33 18.01 -0.20
N ALA A 153 -12.23 17.03 -0.31
CA ALA A 153 -12.83 16.36 0.85
C ALA A 153 -11.87 15.31 1.45
N ALA A 154 -11.16 14.58 0.58
CA ALA A 154 -10.14 13.60 0.93
C ALA A 154 -9.13 13.46 -0.22
N VAL A 155 -7.95 12.96 0.10
CA VAL A 155 -6.86 12.75 -0.87
C VAL A 155 -6.50 11.28 -0.97
N ILE A 156 -6.44 10.74 -2.18
CA ILE A 156 -5.99 9.39 -2.47
C ILE A 156 -4.59 9.47 -3.08
N ALA A 157 -3.59 8.97 -2.36
CA ALA A 157 -2.24 8.83 -2.88
C ALA A 157 -2.12 7.51 -3.63
N MET A 158 -2.10 7.60 -4.97
CA MET A 158 -2.13 6.49 -5.88
C MET A 158 -0.71 5.98 -6.21
N GLY A 159 -0.49 4.69 -6.00
CA GLY A 159 0.78 4.05 -6.24
C GLY A 159 1.84 4.37 -5.19
N SER A 160 2.94 3.63 -5.24
CA SER A 160 4.02 3.78 -4.26
C SER A 160 4.77 5.11 -4.37
N CYS A 161 4.74 5.76 -5.54
CA CYS A 161 5.29 7.11 -5.72
C CYS A 161 4.53 8.13 -4.88
N ALA A 162 3.20 8.20 -4.98
CA ALA A 162 2.43 9.14 -4.17
C ALA A 162 2.38 8.73 -2.69
N ALA A 163 2.25 7.43 -2.40
CA ALA A 163 2.10 6.93 -1.04
C ALA A 163 3.36 7.08 -0.19
N PHE A 164 4.55 6.88 -0.79
CA PHE A 164 5.82 6.78 -0.06
C PHE A 164 7.02 7.50 -0.71
N GLY A 165 6.82 8.14 -1.86
CA GLY A 165 7.88 8.77 -2.69
C GLY A 165 8.39 7.88 -3.82
N GLY A 166 8.28 6.55 -3.70
CA GLY A 166 8.54 5.58 -4.77
C GLY A 166 9.95 5.63 -5.37
N LEU A 167 10.05 5.33 -6.67
CA LEU A 167 11.34 5.30 -7.37
C LEU A 167 12.05 6.67 -7.39
N PRO A 168 11.37 7.81 -7.61
CA PRO A 168 12.03 9.12 -7.56
C PRO A 168 12.68 9.45 -6.21
N LYS A 169 12.16 8.88 -5.10
CA LYS A 169 12.72 9.04 -3.74
C LYS A 169 13.89 8.11 -3.44
N ALA A 170 14.07 7.02 -4.21
CA ALA A 170 15.15 6.08 -3.97
C ALA A 170 16.52 6.77 -3.99
N ASP A 171 17.51 6.23 -3.26
CA ASP A 171 18.85 6.80 -3.18
C ASP A 171 19.43 7.07 -4.60
N PRO A 172 19.94 8.28 -4.89
CA PRO A 172 20.25 9.40 -3.98
C PRO A 172 19.16 10.50 -3.89
N ASN A 173 17.92 10.25 -4.33
CA ASN A 173 16.80 11.20 -4.34
C ASN A 173 17.14 12.59 -4.94
N PRO A 174 17.53 12.66 -6.23
CA PRO A 174 18.04 13.90 -6.82
C PRO A 174 17.01 15.03 -6.90
N THR A 175 15.72 14.70 -6.86
CA THR A 175 14.64 15.70 -6.95
C THR A 175 14.07 16.13 -5.60
N GLY A 176 14.53 15.50 -4.50
CA GLY A 176 13.90 15.68 -3.19
C GLY A 176 12.44 15.22 -3.19
N ALA A 177 12.15 14.11 -3.87
CA ALA A 177 10.81 13.52 -3.95
C ALA A 177 10.32 13.06 -2.58
N VAL A 178 9.08 13.42 -2.25
CA VAL A 178 8.38 13.05 -1.01
C VAL A 178 7.00 12.46 -1.30
N ALA A 179 6.37 11.87 -0.28
CA ALA A 179 5.01 11.36 -0.36
C ALA A 179 3.98 12.50 -0.20
N VAL A 180 2.74 12.26 -0.65
CA VAL A 180 1.62 13.20 -0.49
C VAL A 180 1.38 13.54 0.98
N ARG A 181 1.44 12.54 1.86
CA ARG A 181 1.17 12.69 3.31
C ARG A 181 2.27 13.48 4.04
N ASP A 182 3.43 13.69 3.41
CA ASP A 182 4.49 14.54 3.96
C ASP A 182 4.16 16.04 3.78
N ILE A 183 3.20 16.36 2.90
CA ILE A 183 2.77 17.73 2.57
C ILE A 183 1.33 17.97 3.06
N VAL A 184 0.39 17.08 2.70
CA VAL A 184 -1.03 17.21 3.07
C VAL A 184 -1.27 16.57 4.42
N THR A 185 -1.48 17.40 5.45
CA THR A 185 -1.63 16.97 6.85
C THR A 185 -2.95 17.37 7.49
N ASP A 186 -3.72 18.25 6.85
CA ASP A 186 -4.99 18.81 7.33
C ASP A 186 -6.22 18.04 6.85
N LYS A 187 -6.03 17.01 6.01
CA LYS A 187 -7.09 16.21 5.39
C LYS A 187 -6.80 14.72 5.48
N PRO A 188 -7.82 13.86 5.37
CA PRO A 188 -7.58 12.44 5.29
C PRO A 188 -6.85 12.06 4.00
N VAL A 189 -5.72 11.37 4.15
CA VAL A 189 -4.93 10.81 3.05
C VAL A 189 -5.02 9.29 3.08
N ILE A 190 -5.49 8.69 1.98
CA ILE A 190 -5.59 7.24 1.80
C ILE A 190 -4.51 6.79 0.83
N ASN A 191 -3.64 5.91 1.29
CA ASN A 191 -2.57 5.34 0.48
C ASN A 191 -3.06 4.08 -0.23
N VAL A 192 -3.02 4.09 -1.57
CA VAL A 192 -3.27 2.92 -2.41
C VAL A 192 -1.93 2.50 -3.03
N SER A 193 -1.07 1.90 -2.21
CA SER A 193 0.33 1.60 -2.57
C SER A 193 0.51 0.38 -3.48
N GLY A 194 1.54 0.40 -4.31
CA GLY A 194 1.87 -0.63 -5.29
C GLY A 194 2.52 0.01 -6.51
N CYS A 195 3.34 -0.74 -7.24
CA CYS A 195 4.03 -0.22 -8.42
C CYS A 195 3.74 -1.07 -9.68
N PRO A 196 2.53 -0.95 -10.27
CA PRO A 196 1.39 -0.17 -9.79
C PRO A 196 0.52 -0.94 -8.76
N PRO A 197 -0.53 -0.32 -8.18
CA PRO A 197 -1.54 -1.03 -7.41
C PRO A 197 -2.42 -1.91 -8.30
N ILE A 198 -3.00 -2.98 -7.75
CA ILE A 198 -3.89 -3.90 -8.50
C ILE A 198 -5.15 -3.14 -8.95
N PRO A 199 -5.65 -3.34 -10.19
CA PRO A 199 -6.78 -2.57 -10.73
C PRO A 199 -8.03 -2.59 -9.84
N VAL A 200 -8.42 -3.77 -9.33
CA VAL A 200 -9.58 -3.95 -8.43
C VAL A 200 -9.37 -3.27 -7.07
N VAL A 201 -8.13 -3.10 -6.62
CA VAL A 201 -7.85 -2.36 -5.39
C VAL A 201 -8.09 -0.86 -5.61
N ILE A 202 -7.68 -0.32 -6.76
CA ILE A 202 -7.93 1.09 -7.14
C ILE A 202 -9.42 1.36 -7.15
N THR A 203 -10.17 0.58 -7.93
CA THR A 203 -11.62 0.78 -8.09
C THR A 203 -12.40 0.47 -6.83
N GLY A 204 -11.98 -0.53 -6.03
CA GLY A 204 -12.60 -0.87 -4.76
C GLY A 204 -12.48 0.23 -3.70
N VAL A 205 -11.35 0.94 -3.64
CA VAL A 205 -11.16 2.07 -2.70
C VAL A 205 -12.02 3.26 -3.11
N LEU A 206 -12.05 3.60 -4.40
CA LEU A 206 -12.93 4.64 -4.93
C LEU A 206 -14.39 4.28 -4.63
N ALA A 207 -14.83 3.08 -4.99
CA ALA A 207 -16.20 2.62 -4.75
C ALA A 207 -16.61 2.64 -3.27
N HIS A 208 -15.70 2.27 -2.35
CA HIS A 208 -15.98 2.31 -0.91
C HIS A 208 -16.30 3.73 -0.44
N TYR A 209 -15.45 4.70 -0.78
CA TYR A 209 -15.67 6.09 -0.39
C TYR A 209 -17.00 6.63 -0.94
N LEU A 210 -17.29 6.33 -2.21
CA LEU A 210 -18.52 6.77 -2.89
C LEU A 210 -19.77 6.14 -2.27
N THR A 211 -19.68 4.89 -1.82
CA THR A 211 -20.82 4.14 -1.29
C THR A 211 -21.14 4.51 0.15
N PHE A 212 -20.12 4.65 1.00
CA PHE A 212 -20.30 4.79 2.44
C PHE A 212 -20.04 6.20 2.97
N GLY A 213 -19.54 7.12 2.12
CA GLY A 213 -19.17 8.49 2.52
C GLY A 213 -18.13 8.52 3.65
N THR A 214 -17.44 7.41 3.88
CA THR A 214 -16.51 7.18 4.98
C THR A 214 -15.26 6.49 4.45
N LEU A 215 -14.17 6.64 5.19
CA LEU A 215 -12.92 5.98 4.87
C LEU A 215 -12.97 4.52 5.32
N PRO A 216 -12.37 3.59 4.55
CA PRO A 216 -12.20 2.23 5.02
C PRO A 216 -11.28 2.21 6.24
N GLU A 217 -11.32 1.13 7.02
CA GLU A 217 -10.35 0.95 8.10
C GLU A 217 -8.91 0.93 7.52
N LEU A 218 -8.06 1.80 8.03
CA LEU A 218 -6.69 1.98 7.53
C LEU A 218 -5.66 1.33 8.46
N ASP A 219 -4.55 0.86 7.89
CA ASP A 219 -3.37 0.45 8.64
C ASP A 219 -2.47 1.66 9.02
N GLN A 220 -1.35 1.39 9.69
CA GLN A 220 -0.39 2.41 10.12
C GLN A 220 0.23 3.24 8.98
N TYR A 221 0.15 2.74 7.74
CA TYR A 221 0.62 3.43 6.54
C TYR A 221 -0.52 4.11 5.78
N SER A 222 -1.68 4.31 6.43
CA SER A 222 -2.88 4.87 5.82
C SER A 222 -3.44 4.04 4.66
N ARG A 223 -3.18 2.71 4.63
CA ARG A 223 -3.66 1.82 3.56
C ARG A 223 -4.91 1.05 3.98
N PRO A 224 -5.90 0.83 3.09
CA PRO A 224 -7.11 0.07 3.42
C PRO A 224 -6.82 -1.38 3.85
N LYS A 225 -7.15 -1.75 5.10
CA LYS A 225 -6.88 -3.09 5.64
C LYS A 225 -7.52 -4.23 4.84
N ALA A 226 -8.61 -3.97 4.14
CA ALA A 226 -9.25 -4.95 3.24
C ALA A 226 -8.28 -5.52 2.19
N PHE A 227 -7.31 -4.71 1.75
CA PHE A 227 -6.33 -5.09 0.72
C PHE A 227 -4.89 -5.21 1.26
N TYR A 228 -4.58 -4.51 2.35
CA TYR A 228 -3.23 -4.41 2.91
C TYR A 228 -3.12 -4.96 4.34
N GLY A 229 -4.16 -5.65 4.86
CA GLY A 229 -4.18 -6.14 6.24
C GLY A 229 -3.37 -7.41 6.50
N THR A 230 -3.02 -8.16 5.45
CA THR A 230 -2.22 -9.40 5.56
C THR A 230 -1.00 -9.35 4.67
N SER A 231 0.08 -10.01 5.09
CA SER A 231 1.26 -10.15 4.23
C SER A 231 0.96 -11.06 3.04
N ILE A 232 1.69 -10.87 1.96
CA ILE A 232 1.72 -11.74 0.78
C ILE A 232 2.05 -13.17 1.21
N HIS A 233 2.98 -13.34 2.17
CA HIS A 233 3.43 -14.65 2.61
C HIS A 233 2.35 -15.44 3.37
N ASP A 234 1.50 -14.78 4.15
CA ASP A 234 0.43 -15.43 4.90
C ASP A 234 -0.69 -15.97 4.00
N ARG A 235 -0.78 -15.45 2.78
CA ARG A 235 -1.76 -15.89 1.75
C ARG A 235 -1.12 -16.60 0.57
N CYS A 236 0.20 -16.81 0.59
CA CYS A 236 0.92 -17.40 -0.54
C CYS A 236 0.64 -18.90 -0.66
N TYR A 237 0.20 -19.35 -1.85
CA TYR A 237 -0.02 -20.78 -2.12
C TYR A 237 1.26 -21.63 -2.01
N ARG A 238 2.46 -21.02 -2.12
CA ARG A 238 3.75 -21.70 -1.92
C ARG A 238 4.17 -21.80 -0.45
N ARG A 239 3.37 -21.30 0.50
CA ARG A 239 3.67 -21.34 1.94
C ARG A 239 3.91 -22.76 2.48
N PRO A 240 3.14 -23.81 2.09
CA PRO A 240 3.43 -25.18 2.54
C PRO A 240 4.82 -25.68 2.13
N PHE A 241 5.40 -25.18 1.02
CA PHE A 241 6.78 -25.52 0.64
C PHE A 241 7.80 -24.80 1.52
N TYR A 242 7.54 -23.53 1.87
CA TYR A 242 8.35 -22.79 2.84
C TYR A 242 8.42 -23.53 4.17
N ASP A 243 7.27 -23.93 4.72
CA ASP A 243 7.19 -24.60 6.03
C ASP A 243 7.91 -25.96 6.03
N LYS A 244 7.97 -26.63 4.87
CA LYS A 244 8.70 -27.90 4.67
C LYS A 244 10.19 -27.72 4.35
N GLY A 245 10.69 -26.50 4.24
CA GLY A 245 12.06 -26.22 3.84
C GLY A 245 12.38 -26.51 2.37
N LEU A 246 11.34 -26.58 1.52
CA LEU A 246 11.45 -26.81 0.09
C LEU A 246 11.56 -25.48 -0.66
N PHE A 247 12.78 -25.17 -1.11
CA PHE A 247 13.13 -23.90 -1.75
C PHE A 247 13.75 -24.11 -3.13
N ALA A 248 13.40 -23.24 -4.08
CA ALA A 248 14.21 -23.05 -5.28
C ALA A 248 15.52 -22.35 -4.90
N ASN A 249 16.63 -22.77 -5.50
CA ASN A 249 17.97 -22.20 -5.28
C ASN A 249 18.46 -21.43 -6.51
N THR A 250 17.92 -21.72 -7.71
CA THR A 250 18.08 -20.90 -8.93
C THR A 250 16.75 -20.81 -9.68
N PHE A 251 16.62 -19.90 -10.65
CA PHE A 251 15.36 -19.65 -11.36
C PHE A 251 14.87 -20.81 -12.26
N ASP A 252 15.71 -21.81 -12.53
CA ASP A 252 15.35 -22.95 -13.38
C ASP A 252 15.76 -24.31 -12.79
N ASP A 253 16.04 -24.39 -11.48
CA ASP A 253 16.28 -25.67 -10.83
C ASP A 253 15.00 -26.52 -10.70
N GLU A 254 15.16 -27.78 -10.29
CA GLU A 254 14.04 -28.68 -10.06
C GLU A 254 13.04 -28.15 -9.03
N GLY A 255 13.49 -27.34 -8.07
CA GLY A 255 12.62 -26.69 -7.10
C GLY A 255 11.74 -25.62 -7.76
N ALA A 256 12.33 -24.76 -8.60
CA ALA A 256 11.60 -23.76 -9.37
C ALA A 256 10.56 -24.40 -10.31
N LYS A 257 10.96 -25.46 -11.05
CA LYS A 257 10.07 -26.23 -11.95
C LYS A 257 8.91 -26.90 -11.21
N LYS A 258 9.13 -27.31 -9.95
CA LYS A 258 8.10 -27.89 -9.07
C LYS A 258 7.30 -26.85 -8.30
N GLY A 259 7.55 -25.55 -8.50
CA GLY A 259 6.82 -24.47 -7.83
C GLY A 259 7.17 -24.29 -6.35
N TRP A 260 8.37 -24.69 -5.92
CA TRP A 260 8.83 -24.51 -4.54
C TRP A 260 8.98 -23.05 -4.14
N CYS A 261 9.16 -22.80 -2.84
CA CYS A 261 9.20 -21.45 -2.31
C CYS A 261 10.43 -20.67 -2.84
N LEU A 262 10.20 -19.41 -3.21
CA LEU A 262 11.20 -18.49 -3.79
C LEU A 262 11.95 -17.67 -2.71
N TYR A 263 11.86 -18.06 -1.44
CA TYR A 263 12.47 -17.31 -0.35
C TYR A 263 13.98 -17.10 -0.52
N LYS A 264 14.71 -18.18 -0.86
CA LYS A 264 16.16 -18.13 -1.09
C LYS A 264 16.56 -17.31 -2.32
N LEU A 265 15.62 -17.07 -3.23
CA LEU A 265 15.78 -16.19 -4.39
C LEU A 265 15.38 -14.73 -4.09
N GLY A 266 15.21 -14.39 -2.82
CA GLY A 266 15.02 -13.01 -2.37
C GLY A 266 13.57 -12.54 -2.25
N CYS A 267 12.59 -13.44 -2.31
CA CYS A 267 11.18 -13.07 -2.17
C CYS A 267 10.91 -12.27 -0.87
N LYS A 268 10.44 -11.03 -1.03
CA LYS A 268 10.11 -10.08 0.06
C LYS A 268 8.67 -10.23 0.57
N GLY A 269 7.95 -11.26 0.12
CA GLY A 269 6.57 -11.54 0.50
C GLY A 269 6.29 -11.54 2.02
N PRO A 270 7.21 -12.05 2.88
CA PRO A 270 7.01 -12.03 4.34
C PRO A 270 6.83 -10.65 4.96
N MET A 271 7.41 -9.61 4.36
CA MET A 271 7.35 -8.23 4.86
C MET A 271 6.44 -7.33 4.00
N THR A 272 5.78 -7.91 2.99
CA THR A 272 4.99 -7.15 2.01
C THR A 272 3.51 -7.37 2.22
N TYR A 273 2.77 -6.31 2.44
CA TYR A 273 1.32 -6.30 2.57
C TYR A 273 0.69 -5.85 1.26
N ASN A 274 -0.11 -6.73 0.65
CA ASN A 274 -0.85 -6.47 -0.58
C ASN A 274 -1.82 -7.64 -0.85
N ALA A 275 -2.72 -7.48 -1.82
CA ALA A 275 -3.69 -8.48 -2.23
C ALA A 275 -3.21 -9.39 -3.38
N CYS A 276 -1.95 -9.30 -3.82
CA CYS A 276 -1.49 -10.06 -5.00
C CYS A 276 -1.63 -11.58 -4.85
N ALA A 277 -1.46 -12.13 -3.65
CA ALA A 277 -1.56 -13.57 -3.41
C ALA A 277 -3.02 -14.07 -3.35
N THR A 278 -4.00 -13.18 -3.22
CA THR A 278 -5.43 -13.51 -3.10
C THR A 278 -6.21 -13.08 -4.35
N VAL A 279 -6.16 -11.79 -4.70
CA VAL A 279 -6.85 -11.21 -5.85
C VAL A 279 -6.10 -11.50 -7.16
N LYS A 280 -4.77 -11.64 -7.08
CA LYS A 280 -3.87 -11.74 -8.24
C LYS A 280 -4.00 -10.52 -9.17
N TRP A 281 -3.47 -10.63 -10.37
CA TRP A 281 -3.46 -9.60 -11.41
C TRP A 281 -4.22 -10.08 -12.64
N ASN A 282 -4.84 -9.13 -13.36
CA ASN A 282 -5.50 -9.33 -14.64
C ASN A 282 -6.56 -10.45 -14.58
N GLU A 283 -7.70 -10.18 -13.94
CA GLU A 283 -8.82 -11.14 -13.82
C GLU A 283 -8.42 -12.45 -13.13
N GLY A 284 -7.53 -12.37 -12.14
CA GLY A 284 -7.09 -13.56 -11.43
C GLY A 284 -6.08 -14.43 -12.18
N THR A 285 -5.55 -13.96 -13.33
CA THR A 285 -4.68 -14.76 -14.22
C THR A 285 -3.40 -15.21 -13.52
N SER A 286 -2.62 -14.29 -12.95
CA SER A 286 -1.37 -14.61 -12.28
C SER A 286 -0.92 -13.50 -11.33
N TRP A 287 0.19 -13.70 -10.63
CA TRP A 287 0.90 -12.70 -9.83
C TRP A 287 2.39 -13.09 -9.77
N PRO A 288 3.31 -12.22 -9.30
CA PRO A 288 4.75 -12.43 -9.47
C PRO A 288 5.26 -13.82 -9.05
N VAL A 289 4.84 -14.31 -7.87
CA VAL A 289 5.29 -15.61 -7.34
C VAL A 289 4.68 -16.79 -8.11
N GLU A 290 3.46 -16.66 -8.61
CA GLU A 290 2.85 -17.67 -9.48
C GLU A 290 3.62 -17.77 -10.79
N SER A 291 4.04 -16.63 -11.36
CA SER A 291 4.91 -16.55 -12.53
C SER A 291 6.40 -16.85 -12.26
N GLY A 292 6.76 -17.37 -11.08
CA GLY A 292 8.11 -17.84 -10.77
C GLY A 292 9.10 -16.79 -10.27
N HIS A 293 8.68 -15.54 -10.07
CA HIS A 293 9.52 -14.48 -9.53
C HIS A 293 9.16 -14.12 -8.08
N GLY A 294 10.17 -13.92 -7.22
CA GLY A 294 9.95 -13.46 -5.84
C GLY A 294 9.24 -12.11 -5.79
N CYS A 295 8.40 -11.90 -4.77
CA CYS A 295 7.82 -10.58 -4.51
C CYS A 295 8.95 -9.56 -4.25
N LEU A 296 8.84 -8.37 -4.85
CA LEU A 296 9.84 -7.30 -4.70
C LEU A 296 9.56 -6.38 -3.51
N GLY A 297 8.36 -6.45 -2.92
CA GLY A 297 7.95 -5.52 -1.86
C GLY A 297 7.42 -4.18 -2.36
N CYS A 298 6.97 -4.10 -3.61
CA CYS A 298 6.64 -2.83 -4.26
C CYS A 298 5.52 -1.99 -3.63
N SER A 299 4.77 -2.51 -2.64
CA SER A 299 3.77 -1.79 -1.85
C SER A 299 4.25 -1.35 -0.45
N GLN A 300 5.53 -1.52 -0.15
CA GLN A 300 6.12 -1.08 1.11
C GLN A 300 6.88 0.24 0.95
N PRO A 301 7.00 1.04 2.02
CA PRO A 301 7.90 2.19 2.06
C PRO A 301 9.33 1.78 1.71
N ASP A 302 10.04 2.66 1.00
CA ASP A 302 11.49 2.57 0.73
C ASP A 302 11.98 1.22 0.18
N PHE A 303 11.10 0.47 -0.51
CA PHE A 303 11.40 -0.89 -0.96
C PHE A 303 12.54 -0.97 -1.99
N TRP A 304 12.82 0.12 -2.71
CA TRP A 304 13.95 0.23 -3.63
C TRP A 304 15.30 0.16 -2.91
N ASP A 305 15.37 0.68 -1.69
CA ASP A 305 16.60 0.79 -0.89
C ASP A 305 16.66 -0.26 0.22
N ALA A 306 15.70 -1.19 0.27
CA ALA A 306 15.63 -2.28 1.25
C ALA A 306 16.62 -3.43 0.99
N GLY A 307 17.73 -3.13 0.30
CA GLY A 307 18.75 -4.09 -0.14
C GLY A 307 18.40 -4.82 -1.45
N GLY A 308 19.32 -5.66 -1.92
CA GLY A 308 19.16 -6.36 -3.20
C GLY A 308 17.91 -7.24 -3.27
N PHE A 309 17.17 -7.14 -4.38
CA PHE A 309 15.94 -7.92 -4.58
C PHE A 309 16.15 -9.43 -4.47
N TYR A 310 17.32 -9.93 -4.87
CA TYR A 310 17.67 -11.34 -4.84
C TYR A 310 18.34 -11.80 -3.53
N ASN A 311 18.57 -10.88 -2.59
CA ASN A 311 19.06 -11.24 -1.26
C ASN A 311 17.89 -11.77 -0.43
N ALA A 312 18.04 -12.98 0.12
CA ALA A 312 17.06 -13.53 1.04
C ALA A 312 16.91 -12.62 2.28
N LEU A 313 15.69 -12.54 2.80
CA LEU A 313 15.46 -11.87 4.09
C LEU A 313 16.22 -12.62 5.20
N SER A 314 16.54 -11.93 6.29
CA SER A 314 17.18 -12.54 7.46
C SER A 314 16.18 -13.24 8.40
N ILE A 315 14.97 -13.58 7.90
CA ILE A 315 13.94 -14.25 8.67
C ILE A 315 14.35 -15.72 8.88
N PRO A 316 14.14 -16.32 10.06
CA PRO A 316 14.50 -17.71 10.30
C PRO A 316 13.83 -18.64 9.28
N VAL A 317 14.64 -19.33 8.50
CA VAL A 317 14.23 -20.42 7.62
C VAL A 317 14.33 -21.75 8.36
N GLY A 318 13.25 -22.17 9.01
CA GLY A 318 13.14 -23.50 9.59
C GLY A 318 12.42 -23.56 10.92
N ASP A 319 12.30 -24.78 11.43
CA ASP A 319 11.69 -25.09 12.72
C ASP A 319 12.49 -24.41 13.85
N ILE A 320 11.91 -23.34 14.38
CA ILE A 320 12.50 -22.51 15.45
C ILE A 320 12.84 -23.38 16.65
N SER A 321 12.11 -24.47 16.90
CA SER A 321 12.38 -25.40 18.00
C SER A 321 13.74 -26.10 17.86
N ARG A 322 14.11 -26.49 16.63
CA ARG A 322 15.40 -27.14 16.33
C ARG A 322 16.55 -26.14 16.42
N THR A 323 16.40 -24.97 15.82
CA THR A 323 17.43 -23.92 15.89
C THR A 323 17.64 -23.43 17.33
N ALA A 324 16.55 -23.29 18.10
CA ALA A 324 16.62 -22.95 19.52
C ALA A 324 17.30 -24.05 20.34
N SER A 325 17.00 -25.32 20.08
CA SER A 325 17.65 -26.43 20.80
C SER A 325 19.14 -26.57 20.48
N TYR A 326 19.57 -26.32 19.24
CA TYR A 326 21.00 -26.23 18.90
C TYR A 326 21.69 -25.04 19.58
N ALA A 327 21.04 -23.87 19.61
CA ALA A 327 21.58 -22.69 20.28
C ALA A 327 21.71 -22.88 21.81
N VAL A 328 20.71 -23.51 22.44
CA VAL A 328 20.74 -23.86 23.87
C VAL A 328 21.85 -24.88 24.15
N ALA A 329 21.98 -25.93 23.33
CA ALA A 329 23.03 -26.93 23.50
C ALA A 329 24.44 -26.34 23.35
N ALA A 330 24.64 -25.46 22.35
CA ALA A 330 25.90 -24.75 22.16
C ALA A 330 26.21 -23.80 23.33
N GLY A 331 25.21 -23.06 23.83
CA GLY A 331 25.35 -22.19 24.99
C GLY A 331 25.71 -22.95 26.27
N VAL A 332 25.10 -24.12 26.50
CA VAL A 332 25.43 -24.99 27.65
C VAL A 332 26.85 -25.55 27.54
N ALA A 333 27.26 -26.00 26.36
CA ALA A 333 28.61 -26.52 26.14
C ALA A 333 29.70 -25.46 26.37
N LEU A 334 29.50 -24.26 25.82
CA LEU A 334 30.41 -23.12 26.03
C LEU A 334 30.44 -22.66 27.48
N GLY A 335 29.28 -22.59 28.14
CA GLY A 335 29.18 -22.23 29.56
C GLY A 335 29.88 -23.25 30.47
N ALA A 336 29.73 -24.55 30.18
CA ALA A 336 30.41 -25.61 30.94
C ALA A 336 31.93 -25.58 30.73
N ALA A 337 32.41 -25.33 29.51
CA ALA A 337 33.83 -25.18 29.21
C ALA A 337 34.43 -23.96 29.94
N ALA A 338 33.77 -22.81 29.89
CA ALA A 338 34.20 -21.61 30.59
C ALA A 338 34.21 -21.80 32.11
N ALA A 339 33.19 -22.44 32.68
CA ALA A 339 33.15 -22.78 34.10
C ALA A 339 34.28 -23.75 34.49
N GLY A 340 34.56 -24.75 33.65
CA GLY A 340 35.66 -25.70 33.85
C GLY A 340 37.03 -25.03 33.86
N ILE A 341 37.28 -24.14 32.90
CA ILE A 341 38.51 -23.34 32.82
C ILE A 341 38.64 -22.46 34.07
N ASN A 342 37.59 -21.74 34.45
CA ASN A 342 37.62 -20.83 35.59
C ASN A 342 37.85 -21.57 36.93
N ARG A 343 37.28 -22.77 37.07
CA ARG A 343 37.51 -23.64 38.24
C ARG A 343 38.95 -24.14 38.30
N LYS A 344 39.54 -24.49 37.15
CA LYS A 344 40.95 -24.89 37.04
C LYS A 344 41.87 -23.74 37.42
N THR A 345 41.66 -22.54 36.88
CA THR A 345 42.43 -21.33 37.21
C THR A 345 42.33 -20.99 38.69
N LYS A 346 41.14 -21.07 39.29
CA LYS A 346 40.96 -20.81 40.74
C LYS A 346 41.67 -21.86 41.62
N THR A 347 41.68 -23.12 41.19
CA THR A 347 42.37 -24.19 41.92
C THR A 347 43.89 -24.04 41.83
N GLU A 348 44.39 -23.59 40.68
CA GLU A 348 45.81 -23.31 40.45
C GLU A 348 46.27 -22.07 41.24
N ALA A 349 45.47 -21.01 41.26
CA ALA A 349 45.70 -19.82 42.09
C ALA A 349 45.72 -20.17 43.60
N ASN A 350 44.80 -21.00 44.08
CA ASN A 350 44.80 -21.46 45.47
C ASN A 350 46.01 -22.36 45.80
N ARG A 351 46.53 -23.12 44.83
CA ARG A 351 47.76 -23.93 45.02
C ARG A 351 49.03 -23.08 45.09
N GLN A 352 49.04 -21.93 44.43
CA GLN A 352 50.16 -20.98 44.46
C GLN A 352 50.10 -20.02 45.65
N HIS A 353 49.03 -20.04 46.43
CA HIS A 353 48.86 -19.19 47.61
C HIS A 353 49.67 -19.75 48.79
N SER A 354 50.94 -19.34 48.96
CA SER A 354 51.64 -19.53 50.23
C SER A 354 51.20 -18.45 51.21
N THR A 355 50.74 -18.85 52.39
CA THR A 355 50.53 -17.94 53.51
C THR A 355 51.89 -17.48 54.01
N VAL A 356 52.20 -16.20 53.79
CA VAL A 356 53.34 -15.52 54.39
C VAL A 356 53.07 -15.42 55.90
N THR A 357 54.01 -15.92 56.70
CA THR A 357 53.93 -15.83 58.17
C THR A 357 54.55 -14.52 58.65
N VAL A 358 54.22 -14.07 59.86
CA VAL A 358 54.79 -12.83 60.43
C VAL A 358 56.33 -12.91 60.49
N ASP A 359 56.88 -14.11 60.67
CA ASP A 359 58.33 -14.37 60.71
C ASP A 359 59.03 -14.15 59.36
N ASP A 360 58.30 -14.16 58.24
CA ASP A 360 58.85 -13.92 56.89
C ASP A 360 59.05 -12.41 56.61
N LEU A 361 58.48 -11.52 57.42
CA LEU A 361 58.59 -10.06 57.28
C LEU A 361 59.79 -9.46 58.05
N GLU A 362 60.40 -10.21 58.98
CA GLU A 362 61.51 -9.71 59.83
C GLU A 362 62.92 -9.95 59.26
N LYS A 363 63.07 -10.55 58.07
CA LYS A 363 64.37 -10.87 57.45
C LYS A 363 64.96 -9.81 56.51
N THR A 364 64.52 -8.56 56.64
CA THR A 364 65.17 -7.43 55.96
C THR A 364 65.40 -6.29 56.95
N SER A 365 66.47 -6.45 57.74
CA SER A 365 67.16 -5.37 58.45
C SER A 365 68.66 -5.64 58.39
#